data_AF-A0A970D344-F1
#
_entry.id   AF-A0A970D344-F1
#
_cell.length_a   1.000
_cell.length_b   1.000
_cell.length_c   1.000
_cell.angle_alpha   90.00
_cell.angle_beta   90.00
_cell.angle_gamma   90.00
#
_symmetry.space_group_name_H-M   'P 1'
#
loop_
_entity.id
_entity.type
_entity.pdbx_description
1 polymer ?
#
loop_
_entity_poly.entity_id
_entity_poly.type
_entity_poly.pdbx_seq_one_letter_code
_entity_poly.pdbx_strand_id
1 'polypeptide(L)'
;MMPLLQKTCADYGPGRIITVADKALNSGDNVVFLMSKGGGIIFSQKIRGASQDLQSYVFDPEGYAEERGIVQQADLWNEKDGNQDKPVFRMKSRIYRQELWVTYSDDIKRRIPLDVKQIVCYNELYARRQKHKRAELIAKAQKIIQNPKLYDKKK
;
A
#
# COMPACT_ATOMS: atom_id res chain seq x y z
N MET A 1 -7.20 10.80 -13.33
CA MET A 1 -7.44 9.36 -13.57
C MET A 1 -8.69 9.16 -14.43
N MET A 2 -9.85 9.66 -14.00
CA MET A 2 -11.15 9.47 -14.65
C MET A 2 -11.19 9.82 -16.15
N PRO A 3 -10.66 10.98 -16.61
CA PRO A 3 -10.78 11.35 -18.03
C PRO A 3 -9.95 10.44 -18.94
N LEU A 4 -8.78 9.99 -18.46
CA LEU A 4 -7.90 9.09 -19.20
C LEU A 4 -8.57 7.72 -19.40
N LEU A 5 -9.19 7.18 -18.36
CA LEU A 5 -9.88 5.89 -18.42
C LEU A 5 -11.09 5.96 -19.34
N GLN A 6 -11.87 7.05 -19.30
CA GLN A 6 -13.00 7.24 -20.22
C GLN A 6 -12.54 7.25 -21.67
N LYS A 7 -11.46 7.99 -21.97
CA LYS A 7 -10.88 8.00 -23.31
C LYS A 7 -10.38 6.63 -23.74
N THR A 8 -9.68 5.92 -22.86
CA THR A 8 -9.19 4.55 -23.13
C THR A 8 -10.34 3.59 -23.42
N CYS A 9 -11.44 3.67 -22.66
CA CYS A 9 -12.63 2.86 -22.93
C CYS A 9 -13.26 3.19 -24.29
N ALA A 10 -13.32 4.47 -24.65
CA ALA A 10 -13.89 4.92 -25.92
C ALA A 10 -13.03 4.51 -27.12
N ASP A 11 -11.70 4.64 -26.99
CA ASP A 11 -10.75 4.40 -28.08
C ASP A 11 -10.54 2.89 -28.34
N TYR A 12 -10.58 2.04 -27.30
CA TYR A 12 -10.19 0.63 -27.40
C TYR A 12 -11.32 -0.38 -27.10
N GLY A 13 -12.46 0.05 -26.57
CA GLY A 13 -13.60 -0.82 -26.25
C GLY A 13 -13.27 -2.08 -25.41
N PRO A 14 -12.38 -2.04 -24.40
CA PRO A 14 -12.02 -3.23 -23.63
C PRO A 14 -13.22 -3.74 -22.83
N GLY A 15 -13.50 -5.05 -22.88
CA GLY A 15 -14.62 -5.64 -22.15
C GLY A 15 -14.51 -5.53 -20.63
N ARG A 16 -13.29 -5.53 -20.07
CA ARG A 16 -13.03 -5.32 -18.64
C ARG A 16 -11.67 -4.66 -18.43
N ILE A 17 -11.62 -3.63 -17.58
CA ILE A 17 -10.38 -2.98 -17.17
C ILE A 17 -10.10 -3.28 -15.70
N ILE A 18 -8.87 -3.71 -15.39
CA ILE A 18 -8.37 -3.82 -14.01
C ILE A 18 -7.34 -2.71 -13.79
N THR A 19 -7.63 -1.77 -12.90
CA THR A 19 -6.74 -0.66 -12.61
C THR A 19 -5.86 -0.98 -11.42
N VAL A 20 -4.53 -0.96 -11.62
CA VAL A 20 -3.54 -1.15 -10.56
C VAL A 20 -2.91 0.21 -10.26
N ALA A 21 -2.97 0.65 -9.01
CA ALA A 21 -2.45 1.96 -8.63
C ALA A 21 -1.88 2.03 -7.21
N ASP A 22 -1.02 3.02 -7.01
CA ASP A 22 -0.50 3.38 -5.70
C ASP A 22 -1.58 4.03 -4.81
N LYS A 23 -1.19 4.40 -3.59
CA LYS A 23 -2.12 4.93 -2.59
C LYS A 23 -2.78 6.23 -3.06
N ALA A 24 -2.08 7.09 -3.80
CA ALA A 24 -2.59 8.43 -4.09
C ALA A 24 -3.92 8.37 -4.86
N LEU A 25 -4.12 7.29 -5.61
CA LEU A 25 -5.33 7.04 -6.40
C LEU A 25 -6.42 6.26 -5.63
N ASN A 26 -6.15 5.83 -4.40
CA ASN A 26 -7.11 5.13 -3.53
C ASN A 26 -8.08 6.11 -2.84
N SER A 27 -9.02 6.66 -3.62
CA SER A 27 -10.15 7.47 -3.14
C SER A 27 -11.48 6.77 -3.41
N GLY A 28 -12.51 7.04 -2.60
CA GLY A 28 -13.84 6.46 -2.80
C GLY A 28 -14.43 6.79 -4.17
N ASP A 29 -14.27 8.03 -4.64
CA ASP A 29 -14.72 8.48 -5.95
C ASP A 29 -14.11 7.64 -7.09
N ASN A 30 -12.79 7.40 -7.04
CA ASN A 30 -12.07 6.60 -8.02
C ASN A 30 -12.50 5.13 -8.00
N VAL A 31 -12.65 4.56 -6.80
CA VAL A 31 -13.07 3.17 -6.60
C VAL A 31 -14.47 2.96 -7.17
N VAL A 32 -15.42 3.80 -6.80
CA VAL A 32 -16.82 3.65 -7.20
C VAL A 32 -17.01 3.88 -8.69
N PHE A 33 -16.29 4.83 -9.27
CA PHE A 33 -16.29 4.99 -10.72
C PHE A 33 -15.84 3.73 -11.45
N LEU A 34 -14.69 3.16 -11.07
CA LEU A 34 -14.14 1.97 -11.72
C LEU A 34 -15.05 0.75 -11.57
N MET A 35 -15.63 0.58 -10.38
CA MET A 35 -16.58 -0.50 -10.12
C MET A 35 -17.89 -0.32 -10.89
N SER A 36 -18.41 0.91 -11.02
CA SER A 36 -19.64 1.21 -11.76
C SER A 36 -19.56 0.89 -13.26
N LYS A 37 -18.33 0.83 -13.80
CA LYS A 37 -18.06 0.48 -15.20
C LYS A 37 -17.81 -1.03 -15.41
N GLY A 38 -18.06 -1.87 -14.41
CA GLY A 38 -17.79 -3.31 -14.46
C GLY A 38 -16.30 -3.67 -14.40
N GLY A 39 -15.44 -2.71 -14.03
CA GLY A 39 -14.01 -2.89 -13.91
C GLY A 39 -13.58 -3.61 -12.63
N GLY A 40 -12.27 -3.72 -12.45
CA GLY A 40 -11.63 -4.18 -11.22
C GLY A 40 -10.58 -3.18 -10.75
N ILE A 41 -10.23 -3.26 -9.46
CA ILE A 41 -9.22 -2.39 -8.86
C ILE A 41 -8.24 -3.19 -8.00
N ILE A 42 -6.98 -2.73 -7.99
CA ILE A 42 -5.96 -3.15 -7.04
C ILE A 42 -5.25 -1.89 -6.57
N PHE A 43 -5.62 -1.40 -5.39
CA PHE A 43 -5.05 -0.19 -4.81
C PHE A 43 -4.31 -0.49 -3.52
N SER A 44 -3.13 0.12 -3.37
CA SER A 44 -2.42 0.09 -2.09
C SER A 44 -3.10 0.98 -1.04
N GLN A 45 -3.03 0.57 0.23
CA GLN A 45 -3.60 1.32 1.36
C GLN A 45 -2.52 1.54 2.45
N LYS A 46 -2.52 2.72 3.07
CA LYS A 46 -1.69 2.95 4.26
C LYS A 46 -2.34 2.28 5.47
N ILE A 47 -1.55 1.51 6.21
CA ILE A 47 -1.96 0.94 7.50
C ILE A 47 -1.87 1.99 8.62
N ARG A 48 -0.87 2.87 8.57
CA ARG A 48 -0.71 3.95 9.56
C ARG A 48 -1.89 4.93 9.47
N GLY A 49 -2.63 5.08 10.58
CA GLY A 49 -3.82 5.92 10.65
C GLY A 49 -5.06 5.29 10.01
N ALA A 50 -5.02 4.00 9.67
CA ALA A 50 -6.21 3.26 9.27
C ALA A 50 -7.09 2.92 10.48
N SER A 51 -8.26 2.33 10.24
CA SER A 51 -9.15 1.86 11.30
C SER A 51 -8.45 0.89 12.24
N GLN A 52 -8.88 0.87 13.50
CA GLN A 52 -8.35 -0.06 14.49
C GLN A 52 -8.57 -1.51 14.06
N ASP A 53 -9.72 -1.82 13.46
CA ASP A 53 -10.00 -3.14 12.88
C ASP A 53 -8.94 -3.57 11.83
N LEU A 54 -8.60 -2.68 10.88
CA LEU A 54 -7.57 -3.02 9.88
C LEU A 54 -6.20 -3.22 10.54
N GLN A 55 -5.85 -2.38 11.51
CA GLN A 55 -4.58 -2.51 12.22
C GLN A 55 -4.52 -3.84 13.00
N SER A 56 -5.56 -4.17 13.76
CA SER A 56 -5.68 -5.44 14.49
C SER A 56 -5.55 -6.62 13.55
N TYR A 57 -6.27 -6.61 12.42
CA TYR A 57 -6.17 -7.67 11.42
C TYR A 57 -4.77 -7.79 10.82
N VAL A 58 -4.09 -6.68 10.52
CA VAL A 58 -2.74 -6.70 9.94
C VAL A 58 -1.71 -7.25 10.94
N PHE A 59 -1.79 -6.86 12.21
CA PHE A 59 -0.80 -7.22 13.24
C PHE A 59 -1.04 -8.58 13.89
N ASP A 60 -2.24 -9.14 13.74
CA ASP A 60 -2.53 -10.50 14.15
C ASP A 60 -1.73 -11.50 13.30
N PRO A 61 -0.86 -12.34 13.89
CA PRO A 61 -0.12 -13.36 13.15
C PRO A 61 -1.02 -14.47 12.57
N GLU A 62 -2.24 -14.65 13.08
CA GLU A 62 -3.14 -15.69 12.63
C GLU A 62 -3.57 -15.48 11.16
N GLY A 63 -3.63 -16.59 10.42
CA GLY A 63 -4.06 -16.63 9.02
C GLY A 63 -2.99 -16.22 8.00
N TYR A 64 -1.79 -15.81 8.41
CA TYR A 64 -0.67 -15.61 7.50
C TYR A 64 -0.13 -16.94 7.00
N ALA A 65 -0.22 -17.16 5.68
CA ALA A 65 0.43 -18.26 5.00
C ALA A 65 1.80 -17.81 4.47
N GLU A 66 2.81 -18.67 4.62
CA GLU A 66 4.12 -18.47 4.00
C GLU A 66 4.06 -18.86 2.52
N GLU A 67 4.42 -17.94 1.64
CA GLU A 67 4.48 -18.19 0.20
C GLU A 67 5.94 -18.40 -0.21
N ARG A 68 6.24 -19.62 -0.67
CA ARG A 68 7.58 -19.99 -1.13
C ARG A 68 7.79 -19.56 -2.58
N GLY A 69 9.00 -19.09 -2.91
CA GLY A 69 9.38 -18.74 -4.28
C GLY A 69 9.00 -17.32 -4.74
N ILE A 70 8.34 -16.52 -3.90
CA ILE A 70 8.08 -15.09 -4.19
C ILE A 70 9.33 -14.25 -4.00
N VAL A 71 10.15 -14.57 -2.99
CA VAL A 71 11.43 -13.90 -2.79
C VAL A 71 12.47 -14.56 -3.70
N GLN A 72 12.92 -13.84 -4.73
CA GLN A 72 13.89 -14.39 -5.68
C GLN A 72 15.31 -14.24 -5.14
N GLN A 73 16.24 -15.09 -5.60
CA GLN A 73 17.67 -14.91 -5.30
C GLN A 73 18.19 -13.55 -5.75
N ALA A 74 17.55 -12.92 -6.74
CA ALA A 74 17.83 -11.55 -7.18
C ALA A 74 17.61 -10.48 -6.08
N ASP A 75 16.73 -10.74 -5.12
CA ASP A 75 16.48 -9.82 -4.00
C ASP A 75 17.50 -9.99 -2.86
N LEU A 76 18.30 -11.06 -2.89
CA LEU A 76 19.30 -11.43 -1.88
C LEU A 76 20.71 -10.86 -2.13
N TRP A 77 20.94 -10.11 -3.21
CA TRP A 77 22.30 -9.67 -3.63
C TRP A 77 23.06 -8.84 -2.59
N ASN A 78 22.40 -8.34 -1.54
CA ASN A 78 23.02 -7.61 -0.43
C ASN A 78 23.13 -8.40 0.89
N GLU A 79 22.69 -9.67 0.95
CA GLU A 79 22.84 -10.50 2.15
C GLU A 79 24.22 -11.20 2.17
N LYS A 80 25.29 -10.40 2.12
CA LYS A 80 26.61 -10.85 2.61
C LYS A 80 26.66 -10.59 4.12
N ASP A 81 25.96 -11.39 4.91
CA ASP A 81 26.35 -11.69 6.29
C ASP A 81 25.40 -12.70 6.94
N GLY A 82 25.91 -13.92 7.13
CA GLY A 82 25.68 -14.74 8.33
C GLY A 82 24.28 -15.27 8.67
N ASN A 83 23.19 -14.88 7.98
CA ASN A 83 21.86 -15.39 8.29
C ASN A 83 21.54 -16.59 7.40
N GLN A 84 21.56 -17.79 7.96
CA GLN A 84 21.29 -19.05 7.25
C GLN A 84 19.82 -19.21 6.85
N ASP A 85 18.93 -18.35 7.35
CA ASP A 85 17.50 -18.47 7.13
C ASP A 85 17.01 -17.66 5.92
N LYS A 86 16.32 -18.33 5.01
CA LYS A 86 15.78 -17.70 3.80
C LYS A 86 14.72 -16.67 4.20
N PRO A 87 14.76 -15.45 3.65
CA PRO A 87 13.77 -14.43 3.99
C PRO A 87 12.36 -14.90 3.66
N VAL A 88 11.44 -14.63 4.57
CA VAL A 88 10.07 -15.13 4.47
C VAL A 88 9.15 -14.08 3.84
N PHE A 89 8.29 -14.53 2.92
CA PHE A 89 7.13 -13.76 2.47
C PHE A 89 5.86 -14.40 3.02
N ARG A 90 5.00 -13.61 3.64
CA ARG A 90 3.72 -14.08 4.19
C ARG A 90 2.57 -13.27 3.65
N MET A 91 1.44 -13.91 3.43
CA MET A 91 0.24 -13.26 2.95
C MET A 91 -1.00 -13.79 3.67
N LYS A 92 -1.99 -12.91 3.86
CA LYS A 92 -3.35 -13.30 4.20
C LYS A 92 -4.36 -12.41 3.50
N SER A 93 -5.60 -12.88 3.40
CA SER A 93 -6.67 -12.09 2.82
C SER A 93 -8.01 -12.33 3.49
N ARG A 94 -8.89 -11.32 3.44
CA ARG A 94 -10.28 -11.42 3.89
C ARG A 94 -11.20 -10.64 2.94
N ILE A 95 -12.46 -11.04 2.88
CA ILE A 95 -13.51 -10.20 2.31
C ILE A 95 -13.93 -9.22 3.40
N TYR A 96 -14.03 -7.93 3.05
CA TYR A 96 -14.32 -6.88 4.00
C TYR A 96 -15.30 -5.86 3.41
N ARG A 97 -16.33 -5.53 4.18
CA ARG A 97 -17.32 -4.49 3.85
C ARG A 97 -16.71 -3.12 4.18
N GLN A 98 -16.05 -2.50 3.21
CA GLN A 98 -15.41 -1.20 3.42
C GLN A 98 -16.38 -0.05 3.14
N GLU A 99 -16.43 0.91 4.06
CA GLU A 99 -17.17 2.16 3.84
C GLU A 99 -16.28 3.20 3.17
N LEU A 100 -16.70 3.66 2.00
CA LEU A 100 -15.99 4.64 1.19
C LEU A 100 -16.73 5.97 1.21
N TRP A 101 -15.98 7.05 1.38
CA TRP A 101 -16.50 8.40 1.20
C TRP A 101 -16.53 8.74 -0.29
N VAL A 102 -17.72 9.01 -0.80
CA VAL A 102 -17.94 9.36 -2.21
C VAL A 102 -18.71 10.67 -2.30
N THR A 103 -18.28 11.51 -3.23
CA THR A 103 -18.87 12.78 -3.58
C THR A 103 -20.03 12.53 -4.54
N TYR A 104 -21.24 12.95 -4.15
CA TYR A 104 -22.44 12.82 -4.96
C TYR A 104 -22.60 14.04 -5.90
N SER A 105 -23.62 13.99 -6.77
CA SER A 105 -23.91 15.07 -7.73
C SER A 105 -24.28 16.41 -7.09
N ASP A 106 -24.61 16.40 -5.81
CA ASP A 106 -24.89 17.58 -4.98
C ASP A 106 -23.64 18.12 -4.26
N ASP A 107 -22.44 17.64 -4.63
CA ASP A 107 -21.15 17.92 -3.98
C ASP A 107 -21.08 17.51 -2.50
N ILE A 108 -22.05 16.75 -2.00
CA ILE A 108 -22.08 16.24 -0.63
C ILE A 108 -21.41 14.87 -0.58
N LYS A 109 -20.50 14.69 0.40
CA LYS A 109 -19.87 13.40 0.65
C LYS A 109 -20.79 12.50 1.47
N ARG A 110 -21.02 11.30 0.98
CA ARG A 110 -21.79 10.25 1.69
C ARG A 110 -20.96 8.97 1.78
N ARG A 111 -21.25 8.15 2.78
CA ARG A 111 -20.61 6.85 2.95
C ARG A 111 -21.39 5.81 2.18
N ILE A 112 -20.68 5.04 1.37
CA ILE A 112 -21.24 3.88 0.70
C ILE A 112 -20.42 2.63 1.02
N PRO A 113 -21.10 1.54 1.37
CA PRO A 113 -20.42 0.29 1.66
C PRO A 113 -20.09 -0.46 0.36
N LEU A 114 -18.88 -1.00 0.27
CA LEU A 114 -18.39 -1.80 -0.85
C LEU A 114 -17.67 -3.03 -0.32
N ASP A 115 -18.01 -4.20 -0.84
CA ASP A 115 -17.28 -5.43 -0.53
C ASP A 115 -15.97 -5.46 -1.31
N VAL A 116 -14.87 -5.50 -0.58
CA VAL A 116 -13.51 -5.54 -1.14
C VAL A 116 -12.75 -6.73 -0.58
N LYS A 117 -11.84 -7.29 -1.38
CA LYS A 117 -10.86 -8.26 -0.86
C LYS A 117 -9.65 -7.51 -0.35
N GLN A 118 -9.46 -7.53 0.97
CA GLN A 118 -8.25 -7.01 1.60
C GLN A 118 -7.17 -8.07 1.53
N ILE A 119 -6.01 -7.72 0.96
CA ILE A 119 -4.83 -8.57 0.89
C ILE A 119 -3.72 -7.88 1.67
N VAL A 120 -3.13 -8.60 2.62
CA VAL A 120 -2.06 -8.10 3.47
C VAL A 120 -0.84 -8.97 3.24
N CYS A 121 0.28 -8.32 2.90
CA CYS A 121 1.54 -8.99 2.63
C CYS A 121 2.61 -8.50 3.61
N TYR A 122 3.41 -9.43 4.12
CA TYR A 122 4.62 -9.18 4.87
C TYR A 122 5.80 -9.71 4.08
N ASN A 123 6.78 -8.84 3.80
CA ASN A 123 8.04 -9.18 3.17
C ASN A 123 9.18 -8.82 4.11
N GLU A 124 9.93 -9.84 4.53
CA GLU A 124 11.00 -9.68 5.51
C GLU A 124 12.17 -8.82 5.00
N LEU A 125 12.62 -9.01 3.76
CA LEU A 125 13.68 -8.18 3.15
C LEU A 125 13.29 -6.71 3.13
N TYR A 126 12.04 -6.44 2.74
CA TYR A 126 11.51 -5.08 2.77
C TYR A 126 11.46 -4.52 4.19
N ALA A 127 11.04 -5.31 5.18
CA ALA A 127 11.02 -4.90 6.58
C ALA A 127 12.42 -4.57 7.11
N ARG A 128 13.43 -5.42 6.83
CA ARG A 128 14.84 -5.19 7.17
C ARG A 128 15.36 -3.89 6.56
N ARG A 129 15.16 -3.70 5.25
CA ARG A 129 15.55 -2.48 4.52
C ARG A 129 14.89 -1.22 5.09
N GLN A 130 13.59 -1.27 5.39
CA GLN A 130 12.86 -0.14 5.99
C GLN A 130 13.31 0.15 7.42
N LYS A 131 13.71 -0.86 8.21
CA LYS A 131 14.31 -0.66 9.54
C LYS A 131 15.65 0.07 9.43
N HIS A 132 16.53 -0.36 8.52
CA HIS A 132 17.83 0.29 8.30
C HIS A 132 17.69 1.75 7.90
N LYS A 133 16.89 2.05 6.86
CA LYS A 133 16.65 3.43 6.40
C LYS A 133 16.08 4.33 7.50
N ARG A 134 15.20 3.80 8.35
CA ARG A 134 14.67 4.54 9.50
C ARG A 134 15.75 4.83 10.54
N ALA A 135 16.62 3.86 10.83
CA ALA A 135 17.74 4.06 11.75
C ALA A 135 18.71 5.15 11.26
N GLU A 136 19.04 5.15 9.96
CA GLU A 136 19.88 6.20 9.35
C GLU A 136 19.25 7.60 9.48
N LEU A 137 17.94 7.71 9.22
CA LEU A 137 17.21 8.97 9.36
C LEU A 137 17.18 9.45 10.82
N ILE A 138 16.97 8.55 11.78
CA ILE A 138 16.99 8.86 13.21
C ILE A 138 18.39 9.33 13.63
N ALA A 139 19.44 8.62 13.23
CA ALA A 139 20.82 8.99 13.53
C ALA A 139 21.16 10.37 12.94
N LYS A 140 20.71 10.66 11.72
CA LYS A 140 20.85 11.98 11.10
C LYS A 140 20.11 13.06 11.90
N ALA A 141 18.88 12.81 12.31
CA ALA A 141 18.10 13.75 13.12
C ALA A 141 18.78 14.03 14.47
N GLN A 142 19.30 12.99 15.14
CA GLN A 142 20.06 13.14 16.39
C GLN A 142 21.32 14.00 16.20
N LYS A 143 22.08 13.80 15.11
CA LYS A 143 23.26 14.63 14.79
C LYS A 143 22.89 16.09 14.57
N ILE A 144 21.75 16.37 13.93
CA ILE A 144 21.25 17.74 13.72
C ILE A 144 20.89 18.38 15.07
N ILE A 145 20.21 17.65 15.95
CA ILE A 145 19.85 18.14 17.30
C ILE A 145 21.11 18.46 18.12
N GLN A 146 22.13 17.60 18.05
CA GLN A 146 23.40 17.80 18.77
C GLN A 146 24.23 18.96 18.22
N ASN A 147 24.22 19.17 16.90
CA ASN A 147 25.00 20.23 16.26
C ASN A 147 24.18 21.08 15.27
N PRO A 148 23.20 21.88 15.75
CA PRO A 148 22.29 22.61 14.87
C PRO A 148 23.01 23.57 13.91
N LYS A 149 24.07 24.22 14.40
CA LYS A 149 24.87 25.21 13.65
C LYS A 149 25.57 24.65 12.41
N LEU A 150 25.83 23.34 12.34
CA LEU A 150 26.46 22.69 11.18
C LEU A 150 25.48 22.47 10.01
N TYR A 151 24.18 22.58 10.27
CA TYR A 151 23.12 22.29 9.31
C TYR A 151 22.24 23.50 9.02
N ASP A 152 22.59 24.66 9.56
CA ASP A 152 21.90 25.92 9.27
C ASP A 152 22.23 26.34 7.84
N LYS A 153 21.20 26.58 7.02
CA LYS A 153 21.42 27.11 5.68
C LYS A 153 21.88 28.55 5.83
N LYS A 154 23.12 28.86 5.42
CA LYS A 154 23.55 30.25 5.23
C LYS A 154 22.51 30.95 4.34
N LYS A 155 21.88 31.99 4.88
CA LYS A 155 21.08 32.94 4.12
C LYS A 155 21.98 33.74 3.19
#